data_AF-W4BEN4-F1
#
_entry.id   AF-W4BEN4-F1
#
_cell.length_a   1.000
_cell.length_b   1.000
_cell.length_c   1.000
_cell.angle_alpha   90.00
_cell.angle_beta   90.00
_cell.angle_gamma   90.00
#
_symmetry.space_group_name_H-M   'P 1'
#
loop_
_entity.id
_entity.type
_entity.pdbx_description
1 polymer ?
#
loop_
_entity_poly.entity_id
_entity_poly.type
_entity_poly.pdbx_seq_one_letter_code
_entity_poly.pdbx_strand_id
1 'polypeptide(L)'
;MALEGTGFTVGTAQFSGYVSIDLKEGVNARGVLMEIAAQTGCELYFDKYTVSLLTRRGQDRGVQFRLGKNLKGIVKDVNGQSGEVLTAYEIGVVELNTLPEFEGLEYFELGDTVDIIDEELGINEQQRIIEYSYSPKRRINSKVTIANYIEDIQDTIYRIQTTTVGKDKWRHGVKIGPDEGIVIERYDKMARSIWNADEFRMQKGNGSGSYTDSIYFDPINQEYEFTRVVRAGKFIGGEVQIGDNFSVDETGHMKAVGAEFSGEIRASTINGGDIHGSYIECASIMGSFIRTAPNGERIEL
;
A
#
# COMPACT_ATOMS: atom_id res chain seq x y z
N MET A 1 -28.37 -10.95 -3.70
CA MET A 1 -28.34 -10.98 -2.21
C MET A 1 -26.96 -11.47 -1.75
N ALA A 2 -26.45 -11.09 -0.57
CA ALA A 2 -25.06 -11.40 -0.16
C ALA A 2 -24.70 -12.90 -0.15
N LEU A 3 -25.67 -13.79 0.10
CA LEU A 3 -25.46 -15.24 0.13
C LEU A 3 -25.80 -15.96 -1.19
N GLU A 4 -26.26 -15.22 -2.19
CA GLU A 4 -26.69 -15.79 -3.46
C GLU A 4 -25.51 -16.47 -4.18
N GLY A 5 -25.73 -17.68 -4.69
CA GLY A 5 -24.69 -18.46 -5.37
C GLY A 5 -23.64 -19.12 -4.46
N THR A 6 -23.70 -18.90 -3.14
CA THR A 6 -22.73 -19.49 -2.19
C THR A 6 -23.15 -20.88 -1.66
N GLY A 7 -24.41 -21.27 -1.86
CA GLY A 7 -25.01 -22.46 -1.25
C GLY A 7 -25.43 -22.27 0.22
N PHE A 8 -25.17 -21.10 0.81
CA PHE A 8 -25.65 -20.77 2.15
C PHE A 8 -27.05 -20.15 2.12
N THR A 9 -27.82 -20.38 3.18
CA THR A 9 -29.16 -19.83 3.39
C THR A 9 -29.21 -18.98 4.65
N VAL A 10 -30.16 -18.03 4.68
CA VAL A 10 -30.42 -17.22 5.88
C VAL A 10 -31.24 -18.05 6.86
N GLY A 11 -30.80 -18.09 8.12
CA GLY A 11 -31.51 -18.67 9.25
C GLY A 11 -32.30 -17.62 10.02
N THR A 12 -32.12 -17.58 11.34
CA THR A 12 -32.80 -16.60 12.20
C THR A 12 -32.09 -15.25 12.12
N ALA A 13 -32.83 -14.16 11.89
CA ALA A 13 -32.33 -12.80 12.01
C ALA A 13 -33.11 -12.07 13.13
N GLN A 14 -32.45 -11.81 14.25
CA GLN A 14 -33.07 -11.17 15.42
C GLN A 14 -33.05 -9.64 15.36
N PHE A 15 -32.19 -9.07 14.52
CA PHE A 15 -32.19 -7.64 14.22
C PHE A 15 -33.31 -7.30 13.23
N SER A 16 -34.10 -6.28 13.53
CA SER A 16 -35.27 -5.87 12.74
C SER A 16 -35.14 -4.48 12.09
N GLY A 17 -34.00 -3.80 12.26
CA GLY A 17 -33.75 -2.48 11.70
C GLY A 17 -33.13 -2.49 10.30
N TYR A 18 -32.90 -1.29 9.76
CA TYR A 18 -32.05 -1.09 8.60
C TYR A 18 -30.66 -0.62 9.03
N VAL A 19 -29.65 -1.11 8.34
CA VAL A 19 -28.26 -0.69 8.53
C VAL A 19 -27.65 -0.35 7.18
N SER A 20 -26.88 0.74 7.14
CA SER A 20 -26.07 1.09 5.97
C SER A 20 -24.67 0.55 6.20
N ILE A 21 -24.17 -0.23 5.23
CA ILE A 21 -22.82 -0.79 5.25
C ILE A 21 -22.05 -0.24 4.04
N ASP A 22 -20.84 0.26 4.28
CA ASP A 22 -19.94 0.73 3.24
C ASP A 22 -18.99 -0.40 2.86
N LEU A 23 -19.28 -1.07 1.75
CA LEU A 23 -18.46 -2.19 1.26
C LEU A 23 -17.43 -1.69 0.23
N LYS A 24 -16.19 -2.15 0.37
CA LYS A 24 -15.15 -1.95 -0.65
C LYS A 24 -15.36 -2.90 -1.83
N GLU A 25 -14.76 -2.58 -2.98
CA GLU A 25 -14.79 -3.44 -4.16
C GLU A 25 -14.07 -4.79 -3.89
N GLY A 26 -14.64 -5.90 -4.39
CA GLY A 26 -14.08 -7.24 -4.23
C GLY A 26 -14.34 -7.93 -2.88
N VAL A 27 -15.21 -7.40 -2.03
CA VAL A 27 -15.57 -8.04 -0.75
C VAL A 27 -16.37 -9.33 -1.01
N ASN A 28 -15.94 -10.44 -0.38
CA ASN A 28 -16.64 -11.72 -0.47
C ASN A 28 -17.88 -11.77 0.46
N ALA A 29 -18.77 -12.73 0.23
CA ALA A 29 -20.02 -12.89 1.00
C ALA A 29 -19.80 -12.91 2.53
N ARG A 30 -18.73 -13.57 3.00
CA ARG A 30 -18.39 -13.62 4.42
C ARG A 30 -18.02 -12.24 4.96
N GLY A 31 -17.25 -11.45 4.21
CA GLY A 31 -16.91 -10.08 4.59
C GLY A 31 -18.14 -9.19 4.69
N VAL A 32 -19.10 -9.34 3.78
CA VAL A 32 -20.39 -8.63 3.88
C VAL A 32 -21.14 -8.99 5.16
N LEU A 33 -21.24 -10.27 5.48
CA LEU A 33 -21.91 -10.73 6.72
C LEU A 33 -21.23 -10.18 7.97
N MET A 34 -19.90 -10.14 7.99
CA MET A 34 -19.13 -9.60 9.12
C MET A 34 -19.41 -8.11 9.32
N GLU A 35 -19.42 -7.32 8.24
CA GLU A 35 -19.75 -5.89 8.32
C GLU A 35 -21.18 -5.67 8.83
N ILE A 36 -22.14 -6.49 8.39
CA ILE A 36 -23.52 -6.43 8.91
C ILE A 36 -23.56 -6.71 10.41
N ALA A 37 -22.83 -7.72 10.89
CA ALA A 37 -22.79 -8.07 12.31
C ALA A 37 -22.16 -6.93 13.14
N ALA A 38 -21.03 -6.39 12.68
CA ALA A 38 -20.34 -5.28 13.33
C ALA A 38 -21.22 -4.03 13.44
N GLN A 39 -21.90 -3.64 12.36
CA GLN A 39 -22.75 -2.43 12.36
C GLN A 39 -24.05 -2.60 13.16
N THR A 40 -24.56 -3.83 13.30
CA THR A 40 -25.76 -4.11 14.09
C THR A 40 -25.47 -4.47 15.56
N GLY A 41 -24.19 -4.66 15.91
CA GLY A 41 -23.78 -5.19 17.23
C GLY A 41 -24.28 -6.61 17.51
N CYS A 42 -24.69 -7.33 16.46
CA CYS A 42 -25.17 -8.71 16.53
C CYS A 42 -24.02 -9.68 16.23
N GLU A 43 -24.28 -10.96 16.41
CA GLU A 43 -23.32 -12.04 16.22
C GLU A 43 -23.79 -13.03 15.16
N LEU A 44 -22.86 -13.46 14.31
CA LEU A 44 -23.12 -14.49 13.32
C LEU A 44 -23.03 -15.88 13.94
N TYR A 45 -24.04 -16.70 13.68
CA TYR A 45 -24.06 -18.13 13.99
C TYR A 45 -24.14 -18.96 12.72
N PHE A 46 -23.14 -19.81 12.50
CA PHE A 46 -23.05 -20.71 11.36
C PHE A 46 -23.43 -22.13 11.79
N ASP A 47 -24.57 -22.61 11.32
CA ASP A 47 -24.97 -24.02 11.44
C ASP A 47 -24.97 -24.65 10.05
N LYS A 48 -23.88 -25.37 9.74
CA LYS A 48 -23.61 -25.95 8.42
C LYS A 48 -23.71 -24.87 7.33
N TYR A 49 -24.73 -24.95 6.47
CA TYR A 49 -25.00 -24.02 5.38
C TYR A 49 -26.02 -22.93 5.74
N THR A 50 -26.47 -22.86 7.00
CA THR A 50 -27.40 -21.82 7.46
C THR A 50 -26.66 -20.78 8.27
N VAL A 51 -26.84 -19.50 7.94
CA VAL A 51 -26.26 -18.36 8.66
C VAL A 51 -27.36 -17.58 9.36
N SER A 52 -27.26 -17.46 10.68
CA SER A 52 -28.17 -16.68 11.52
C SER A 52 -27.47 -15.43 12.06
N LEU A 53 -28.23 -14.34 12.22
CA LEU A 53 -27.81 -13.10 12.86
C LEU A 53 -28.54 -12.99 14.20
N LEU A 54 -27.83 -13.23 15.30
CA LEU A 54 -28.38 -13.29 16.65
C LEU A 54 -27.93 -12.07 17.45
N THR A 55 -28.75 -11.58 18.37
CA THR A 55 -28.37 -10.45 19.23
C THR A 55 -27.15 -10.79 20.09
N ARG A 56 -27.07 -12.05 20.54
CA ARG A 56 -25.96 -12.59 21.33
C ARG A 56 -25.97 -14.12 21.22
N ARG A 57 -24.80 -14.74 21.10
CA ARG A 57 -24.64 -16.20 21.18
C ARG A 57 -24.35 -16.67 22.60
N GLY A 58 -24.77 -17.89 22.91
CA GLY A 58 -24.65 -18.46 24.24
C GLY A 58 -25.61 -17.82 25.24
N GLN A 59 -25.66 -18.40 26.42
CA GLN A 59 -26.55 -17.99 27.50
C GLN A 59 -25.88 -18.24 28.86
N ASP A 60 -26.45 -17.67 29.91
CA ASP A 60 -26.08 -18.02 31.28
C ASP A 60 -26.79 -19.33 31.66
N ARG A 61 -26.00 -20.39 31.86
CA ARG A 61 -26.47 -21.72 32.27
C ARG A 61 -26.23 -21.99 33.76
N GLY A 62 -25.69 -21.02 34.51
CA GLY A 62 -25.25 -21.21 35.90
C GLY A 62 -24.02 -22.12 36.04
N VAL A 63 -23.25 -22.30 34.97
CA VAL A 63 -22.01 -23.10 35.01
C VAL A 63 -20.91 -22.32 35.71
N GLN A 64 -20.19 -23.01 36.59
CA GLN A 64 -19.11 -22.43 37.38
C GLN A 64 -17.80 -23.17 37.14
N PHE A 65 -16.72 -22.44 36.89
CA PHE A 65 -15.36 -22.94 36.96
C PHE A 65 -14.77 -22.56 38.32
N ARG A 66 -14.75 -23.53 39.23
CA ARG A 66 -14.40 -23.30 40.63
C ARG A 66 -13.19 -24.11 41.08
N LEU A 67 -12.28 -23.46 41.81
CA LEU A 67 -11.16 -24.12 42.50
C LEU A 67 -11.70 -25.23 43.42
N GLY A 68 -11.08 -26.42 43.37
CA GLY A 68 -11.55 -27.59 44.12
C GLY A 68 -12.74 -28.35 43.51
N LYS A 69 -13.32 -27.88 42.40
CA LYS A 69 -14.34 -28.59 41.62
C LYS A 69 -13.79 -29.00 40.24
N ASN A 70 -14.00 -28.16 39.23
CA ASN A 70 -13.71 -28.42 37.82
C ASN A 70 -12.61 -27.53 37.24
N LEU A 71 -12.02 -26.64 38.03
CA LEU A 71 -10.88 -25.80 37.65
C LEU A 71 -9.57 -26.54 37.96
N LYS A 72 -8.77 -26.85 36.94
CA LYS A 72 -7.43 -27.47 37.06
C LYS A 72 -6.30 -26.46 37.18
N GLY A 73 -6.50 -25.29 36.60
CA GLY A 73 -5.52 -24.21 36.57
C GLY A 73 -6.10 -22.99 35.88
N ILE A 74 -5.60 -21.83 36.26
CA ILE A 74 -6.08 -20.53 35.78
C ILE A 74 -4.86 -19.62 35.54
N VAL A 75 -4.86 -18.94 34.39
CA VAL A 75 -3.93 -17.84 34.10
C VAL A 75 -4.78 -16.61 33.80
N LYS A 76 -4.49 -15.49 34.47
CA LYS A 76 -5.19 -14.21 34.30
C LYS A 76 -4.25 -13.21 33.63
N ASP A 77 -4.62 -12.73 32.46
CA ASP A 77 -4.00 -11.61 31.78
C ASP A 77 -4.84 -10.34 31.99
N VAL A 78 -4.19 -9.24 32.36
CA VAL A 78 -4.85 -7.95 32.62
C VAL A 78 -4.20 -6.88 31.76
N ASN A 79 -5.00 -6.21 30.93
CA ASN A 79 -4.59 -5.07 30.12
C ASN A 79 -5.38 -3.82 30.53
N GLY A 80 -4.68 -2.79 30.98
CA GLY A 80 -5.27 -1.50 31.39
C GLY A 80 -4.85 -0.31 30.53
N GLN A 81 -4.27 -0.54 29.35
CA GLN A 81 -3.68 0.53 28.53
C GLN A 81 -4.73 1.48 27.90
N SER A 82 -5.97 1.02 27.71
CA SER A 82 -7.07 1.79 27.11
C SER A 82 -7.90 2.60 28.12
N GLY A 83 -7.60 2.50 29.42
CA GLY A 83 -8.43 3.08 30.49
C GLY A 83 -9.58 2.17 30.96
N GLU A 84 -9.94 1.15 30.17
CA GLU A 84 -10.80 0.03 30.59
C GLU A 84 -9.92 -1.15 31.02
N VAL A 85 -10.31 -1.86 32.08
CA VAL A 85 -9.60 -3.05 32.56
C VAL A 85 -10.09 -4.27 31.79
N LEU A 86 -9.34 -4.69 30.78
CA LEU A 86 -9.58 -5.90 30.02
C LEU A 86 -8.93 -7.08 30.74
N THR A 87 -9.69 -8.15 30.93
CA THR A 87 -9.25 -9.37 31.60
C THR A 87 -9.53 -10.58 30.73
N ALA A 88 -8.49 -11.36 30.45
CA ALA A 88 -8.59 -12.66 29.82
C ALA A 88 -8.13 -13.75 30.79
N TYR A 89 -8.84 -14.86 30.77
CA TYR A 89 -8.62 -16.02 31.60
C TYR A 89 -8.41 -17.25 30.74
N GLU A 90 -7.28 -17.90 30.92
CA GLU A 90 -7.03 -19.21 30.36
C GLU A 90 -7.26 -20.26 31.45
N ILE A 91 -8.30 -21.08 31.29
CA ILE A 91 -8.73 -22.05 32.30
C ILE A 91 -8.53 -23.48 31.79
N GLY A 92 -7.77 -24.26 32.55
CA GLY A 92 -7.77 -25.71 32.42
C GLY A 92 -9.00 -26.30 33.11
N VAL A 93 -9.81 -27.07 32.37
CA VAL A 93 -11.11 -27.56 32.88
C VAL A 93 -11.12 -29.09 33.00
N VAL A 94 -11.86 -29.60 33.98
CA VAL A 94 -12.36 -30.99 34.03
C VAL A 94 -13.76 -31.01 33.44
N GLU A 95 -13.98 -31.79 32.38
CA GLU A 95 -15.30 -31.95 31.78
C GLU A 95 -16.21 -32.84 32.65
N LEU A 96 -16.98 -32.21 33.55
CA LEU A 96 -17.88 -32.91 34.47
C LEU A 96 -19.11 -33.48 33.78
N ASN A 97 -19.57 -32.90 32.66
CA ASN A 97 -20.75 -33.39 31.93
C ASN A 97 -20.55 -34.81 31.35
N THR A 98 -19.32 -35.34 31.36
CA THR A 98 -19.06 -36.74 31.00
C THR A 98 -19.38 -37.75 32.12
N LEU A 99 -19.60 -37.28 33.35
CA LEU A 99 -19.95 -38.11 34.48
C LEU A 99 -21.49 -38.25 34.55
N PRO A 100 -22.03 -39.47 34.77
CA PRO A 100 -23.49 -39.69 34.82
C PRO A 100 -24.22 -38.82 35.85
N GLU A 101 -23.55 -38.46 36.93
CA GLU A 101 -24.08 -37.64 38.04
C GLU A 101 -24.24 -36.15 37.67
N PHE A 102 -23.56 -35.71 36.61
CA PHE A 102 -23.52 -34.32 36.14
C PHE A 102 -24.03 -34.17 34.70
N GLU A 103 -24.58 -35.25 34.12
CA GLU A 103 -25.11 -35.27 32.77
C GLU A 103 -26.22 -34.23 32.62
N GLY A 104 -26.04 -33.28 31.70
CA GLY A 104 -26.96 -32.18 31.42
C GLY A 104 -26.89 -30.99 32.38
N LEU A 105 -26.10 -31.06 33.47
CA LEU A 105 -26.00 -30.00 34.48
C LEU A 105 -24.76 -29.10 34.30
N GLU A 106 -23.68 -29.63 33.74
CA GLU A 106 -22.39 -28.92 33.58
C GLU A 106 -22.06 -28.65 32.10
N TYR A 107 -23.08 -28.56 31.25
CA TYR A 107 -22.90 -28.28 29.83
C TYR A 107 -22.62 -26.80 29.59
N PHE A 108 -21.57 -26.52 28.82
CA PHE A 108 -21.23 -25.17 28.36
C PHE A 108 -20.81 -25.20 26.89
N GLU A 109 -21.00 -24.07 26.21
CA GLU A 109 -20.60 -23.87 24.83
C GLU A 109 -20.01 -22.48 24.57
N LEU A 110 -19.53 -22.25 23.35
CA LEU A 110 -18.99 -20.96 22.94
C LEU A 110 -20.05 -19.85 23.04
N GLY A 111 -19.70 -18.77 23.73
CA GLY A 111 -20.56 -17.61 23.95
C GLY A 111 -21.27 -17.61 25.31
N ASP A 112 -21.22 -18.71 26.07
CA ASP A 112 -21.88 -18.80 27.37
C ASP A 112 -21.26 -17.88 28.42
N THR A 113 -22.09 -17.44 29.37
CA THR A 113 -21.62 -16.73 30.56
C THR A 113 -21.41 -17.76 31.67
N VAL A 114 -20.27 -17.67 32.34
CA VAL A 114 -19.87 -18.59 33.41
C VAL A 114 -19.24 -17.84 34.57
N ASP A 115 -19.39 -18.38 35.77
CA ASP A 115 -18.72 -17.86 36.96
C ASP A 115 -17.30 -18.45 37.07
N ILE A 116 -16.30 -17.61 37.29
CA ILE A 116 -14.93 -18.04 37.62
C ILE A 116 -14.72 -17.75 39.11
N ILE A 117 -14.49 -18.82 39.88
CA ILE A 117 -14.36 -18.73 41.33
C ILE A 117 -13.03 -19.38 41.75
N ASP A 118 -12.11 -18.57 42.23
CA ASP A 118 -10.86 -19.00 42.84
C ASP A 118 -10.69 -18.26 44.17
N GLU A 119 -11.01 -18.93 45.28
CA GLU A 119 -10.93 -18.34 46.61
C GLU A 119 -9.50 -18.03 47.06
N GLU A 120 -8.49 -18.73 46.52
CA GLU A 120 -7.08 -18.49 46.87
C GLU A 120 -6.53 -17.24 46.19
N LEU A 121 -6.92 -17.01 44.92
CA LEU A 121 -6.55 -15.82 44.15
C LEU A 121 -7.52 -14.64 44.36
N GLY A 122 -8.62 -14.83 45.10
CA GLY A 122 -9.65 -13.83 45.34
C GLY A 122 -10.46 -13.49 44.08
N ILE A 123 -10.59 -14.42 43.15
CA ILE A 123 -11.33 -14.25 41.89
C ILE A 123 -12.77 -14.75 42.12
N ASN A 124 -13.74 -13.87 41.85
CA ASN A 124 -15.16 -14.23 41.81
C ASN A 124 -15.84 -13.30 40.79
N GLU A 125 -15.79 -13.70 39.52
CA GLU A 125 -16.18 -12.86 38.39
C GLU A 125 -16.97 -13.65 37.35
N GLN A 126 -17.92 -12.97 36.71
CA GLN A 126 -18.66 -13.51 35.57
C GLN A 126 -17.97 -13.15 34.27
N GLN A 127 -17.73 -14.15 33.43
CA GLN A 127 -16.98 -13.99 32.19
C GLN A 127 -17.59 -14.81 31.07
N ARG A 128 -17.33 -14.42 29.82
CA ARG A 128 -17.91 -15.07 28.64
C ARG A 128 -16.91 -16.02 27.98
N ILE A 129 -17.35 -17.22 27.61
CA ILE A 129 -16.52 -18.18 26.87
C ILE A 129 -16.30 -17.67 25.45
N ILE A 130 -15.05 -17.39 25.10
CA ILE A 130 -14.66 -16.87 23.78
C ILE A 130 -13.89 -17.88 22.94
N GLU A 131 -13.34 -18.92 23.58
CA GLU A 131 -12.66 -20.01 22.93
C GLU A 131 -12.77 -21.27 23.79
N TYR A 132 -12.86 -22.43 23.13
CA TYR A 132 -12.68 -23.71 23.80
C TYR A 132 -11.84 -24.62 22.92
N SER A 133 -10.98 -25.41 23.57
CA SER A 133 -10.17 -26.43 22.93
C SER A 133 -10.56 -27.80 23.47
N TYR A 134 -10.90 -28.71 22.56
CA TYR A 134 -11.30 -30.06 22.89
C TYR A 134 -10.42 -31.09 22.18
N SER A 135 -10.25 -32.26 22.80
CA SER A 135 -9.57 -33.38 22.16
C SER A 135 -10.58 -34.16 21.31
N PRO A 136 -10.44 -34.25 19.97
CA PRO A 136 -11.41 -34.96 19.12
C PRO A 136 -11.51 -36.46 19.44
N LYS A 137 -10.43 -37.06 19.95
CA LYS A 137 -10.37 -38.49 20.32
C LYS A 137 -11.11 -38.81 21.62
N ARG A 138 -11.09 -37.89 22.59
CA ARG A 138 -11.70 -38.10 23.91
C ARG A 138 -13.00 -37.31 24.10
N ARG A 139 -13.31 -36.37 23.19
CA ARG A 139 -14.45 -35.41 23.25
C ARG A 139 -14.60 -34.70 24.60
N ILE A 140 -13.49 -34.50 25.30
CA ILE A 140 -13.43 -33.73 26.55
C ILE A 140 -12.80 -32.37 26.26
N ASN A 141 -13.40 -31.33 26.84
CA ASN A 141 -12.81 -30.00 26.84
C ASN A 141 -11.58 -30.02 27.75
N SER A 142 -10.43 -29.63 27.19
CA SER A 142 -9.16 -29.64 27.93
C SER A 142 -8.81 -28.26 28.47
N LYS A 143 -9.28 -27.21 27.78
CA LYS A 143 -8.89 -25.83 28.01
C LYS A 143 -9.96 -24.89 27.45
N VAL A 144 -10.32 -23.87 28.22
CA VAL A 144 -11.33 -22.87 27.88
C VAL A 144 -10.69 -21.50 28.07
N THR A 145 -10.83 -20.61 27.09
CA THR A 145 -10.44 -19.20 27.22
C THR A 145 -11.68 -18.36 27.41
N ILE A 146 -11.66 -17.55 28.45
CA ILE A 146 -12.80 -16.77 28.92
C ILE A 146 -12.35 -15.34 29.09
N ALA A 147 -13.10 -14.37 28.60
CA ALA A 147 -12.71 -12.97 28.69
C ALA A 147 -13.91 -12.06 28.92
N ASN A 148 -13.67 -10.90 29.54
CA ASN A 148 -14.69 -9.83 29.67
C ASN A 148 -14.84 -9.03 28.39
N TYR A 149 -13.98 -9.30 27.41
CA TYR A 149 -13.95 -8.66 26.12
C TYR A 149 -13.74 -9.72 25.05
N ILE A 150 -14.62 -9.71 24.05
CA ILE A 150 -14.35 -10.39 22.80
C ILE A 150 -13.47 -9.40 22.05
N GLU A 151 -12.15 -9.61 22.04
CA GLU A 151 -11.37 -9.05 20.95
C GLU A 151 -12.02 -9.59 19.68
N ASP A 152 -12.58 -8.67 18.90
CA ASP A 152 -13.12 -8.98 17.60
C ASP A 152 -11.91 -9.32 16.70
N ILE A 153 -11.31 -10.50 16.91
CA ILE A 153 -10.20 -11.04 16.13
C ILE A 153 -10.65 -11.13 14.66
N GLN A 154 -11.96 -11.26 14.42
CA GLN A 154 -12.58 -11.13 13.11
C GLN A 154 -12.40 -9.72 12.54
N ASP A 155 -12.61 -8.67 13.33
CA ASP A 155 -12.30 -7.30 12.92
C ASP A 155 -10.81 -7.09 12.71
N THR A 156 -9.92 -7.64 13.54
CA THR A 156 -8.48 -7.44 13.35
C THR A 156 -7.99 -8.10 12.06
N ILE A 157 -8.50 -9.27 11.69
CA ILE A 157 -8.17 -9.92 10.40
C ILE A 157 -8.79 -9.13 9.23
N TYR A 158 -10.05 -8.71 9.31
CA TYR A 158 -10.71 -7.93 8.25
C TYR A 158 -10.07 -6.55 8.07
N ARG A 159 -9.73 -5.89 9.18
CA ARG A 159 -9.05 -4.60 9.22
C ARG A 159 -7.62 -4.72 8.72
N ILE A 160 -6.84 -5.73 9.12
CA ILE A 160 -5.48 -5.96 8.57
C ILE A 160 -5.51 -6.22 7.05
N GLN A 161 -6.48 -7.01 6.56
CA GLN A 161 -6.67 -7.21 5.11
C GLN A 161 -7.08 -5.92 4.38
N THR A 162 -7.72 -4.96 5.05
CA THR A 162 -8.28 -3.75 4.41
C THR A 162 -7.53 -2.44 4.73
N THR A 163 -6.59 -2.44 5.67
CA THR A 163 -5.76 -1.28 6.05
C THR A 163 -4.40 -1.26 5.39
N THR A 164 -3.98 -2.34 4.69
CA THR A 164 -2.61 -2.40 4.16
C THR A 164 -2.34 -1.33 3.10
N VAL A 165 -3.31 -0.98 2.24
CA VAL A 165 -3.38 0.31 1.52
C VAL A 165 -4.85 0.49 1.10
N GLY A 166 -5.45 1.67 1.26
CA GLY A 166 -6.68 1.97 0.54
C GLY A 166 -6.35 2.05 -0.95
N LYS A 167 -6.43 0.92 -1.66
CA LYS A 167 -6.20 0.86 -3.10
C LYS A 167 -7.07 1.92 -3.77
N ASP A 168 -6.46 2.71 -4.64
CA ASP A 168 -7.10 3.80 -5.39
C ASP A 168 -7.72 4.94 -4.56
N LYS A 169 -7.42 5.01 -3.26
CA LYS A 169 -7.82 6.14 -2.42
C LYS A 169 -6.74 7.23 -2.42
N TRP A 170 -7.13 8.44 -2.83
CA TRP A 170 -6.28 9.63 -2.70
C TRP A 170 -5.96 9.94 -1.24
N ARG A 171 -4.66 10.11 -0.96
CA ARG A 171 -4.11 10.54 0.33
C ARG A 171 -3.06 11.61 0.05
N HIS A 172 -3.39 12.87 0.36
CA HIS A 172 -2.47 14.01 0.17
C HIS A 172 -1.88 14.11 -1.26
N GLY A 173 -2.71 13.87 -2.27
CA GLY A 173 -2.28 13.88 -3.67
C GLY A 173 -1.54 12.60 -4.12
N VAL A 174 -1.50 11.54 -3.30
CA VAL A 174 -0.94 10.23 -3.66
C VAL A 174 -2.04 9.18 -3.73
N LYS A 175 -2.01 8.33 -4.75
CA LYS A 175 -2.87 7.17 -4.94
C LYS A 175 -1.98 5.96 -5.28
N ILE A 176 -2.28 4.80 -4.70
CA ILE A 176 -1.60 3.55 -5.05
C ILE A 176 -2.68 2.55 -5.45
N GLY A 177 -2.58 1.99 -6.66
CA GLY A 177 -3.58 1.08 -7.22
C GLY A 177 -2.94 0.01 -8.12
N PRO A 178 -3.65 -1.10 -8.38
CA PRO A 178 -3.16 -2.15 -9.27
C PRO A 178 -3.10 -1.70 -10.75
N ASP A 179 -3.94 -0.75 -11.15
CA ASP A 179 -4.08 -0.37 -12.56
C ASP A 179 -3.02 0.65 -13.01
N GLU A 180 -2.79 1.70 -12.22
CA GLU A 180 -1.85 2.78 -12.56
C GLU A 180 -0.56 2.73 -11.74
N GLY A 181 -0.48 1.88 -10.72
CA GLY A 181 0.63 1.84 -9.76
C GLY A 181 0.59 3.03 -8.80
N ILE A 182 1.73 3.74 -8.67
CA ILE A 182 1.84 4.93 -7.83
C ILE A 182 1.52 6.16 -8.68
N VAL A 183 0.44 6.86 -8.32
CA VAL A 183 0.05 8.12 -8.95
C VAL A 183 0.17 9.24 -7.93
N ILE A 184 0.90 10.30 -8.28
CA ILE A 184 1.05 11.50 -7.46
C ILE A 184 0.52 12.68 -8.29
N GLU A 185 -0.54 13.32 -7.85
CA GLU A 185 -1.19 14.44 -8.54
C GLU A 185 -1.33 15.63 -7.59
N ARG A 186 -0.95 16.82 -8.07
CA ARG A 186 -1.20 18.05 -7.31
C ARG A 186 -2.69 18.38 -7.34
N TYR A 187 -3.22 18.91 -6.23
CA TYR A 187 -4.61 19.33 -6.11
C TYR A 187 -5.06 20.35 -7.18
N ASP A 188 -4.14 21.20 -7.64
CA ASP A 188 -4.38 22.20 -8.69
C ASP A 188 -4.34 21.61 -10.11
N LYS A 189 -4.11 20.29 -10.25
CA LYS A 189 -3.97 19.58 -11.53
C LYS A 189 -2.91 20.20 -12.45
N MET A 190 -1.86 20.80 -11.88
CA MET A 190 -0.72 21.38 -12.62
C MET A 190 0.42 20.38 -12.82
N ALA A 191 0.48 19.30 -12.05
CA ALA A 191 1.48 18.26 -12.24
C ALA A 191 0.98 16.89 -11.78
N ARG A 192 1.47 15.85 -12.47
CA ARG A 192 1.20 14.45 -12.17
C ARG A 192 2.44 13.59 -12.42
N SER A 193 2.65 12.56 -11.61
CA SER A 193 3.67 11.52 -11.80
C SER A 193 3.01 10.14 -11.69
N ILE A 194 3.40 9.21 -12.57
CA ILE A 194 2.85 7.83 -12.63
C ILE A 194 4.01 6.83 -12.73
N TRP A 195 4.09 5.90 -11.78
CA TRP A 195 5.14 4.89 -11.70
C TRP A 195 4.54 3.47 -11.59
N ASN A 196 4.84 2.61 -12.56
CA ASN A 196 4.54 1.18 -12.56
C ASN A 196 5.55 0.41 -13.43
N ALA A 197 5.31 -0.88 -13.69
CA ALA A 197 6.22 -1.72 -14.47
C ALA A 197 6.25 -1.36 -15.97
N ASP A 198 5.18 -0.74 -16.47
CA ASP A 198 5.01 -0.36 -17.87
C ASP A 198 5.41 1.10 -18.12
N GLU A 199 5.28 1.97 -17.10
CA GLU A 199 5.42 3.41 -17.24
C GLU A 199 6.18 4.07 -16.08
N PHE A 200 7.09 4.97 -16.44
CA PHE A 200 7.65 5.97 -15.54
C PHE A 200 7.52 7.33 -16.21
N ARG A 201 6.60 8.19 -15.74
CA ARG A 201 6.31 9.48 -16.36
C ARG A 201 6.11 10.60 -15.34
N MET A 202 6.55 11.81 -15.71
CA MET A 202 6.25 13.08 -15.08
C MET A 202 5.59 14.00 -16.09
N GLN A 203 4.45 14.57 -15.72
CA GLN A 203 3.55 15.27 -16.63
C GLN A 203 3.18 16.65 -16.10
N LYS A 204 3.09 17.61 -17.02
CA LYS A 204 2.55 18.94 -16.77
C LYS A 204 1.06 18.93 -17.04
N GLY A 205 0.28 19.37 -16.05
CA GLY A 205 -1.16 19.51 -16.19
C GLY A 205 -1.58 20.92 -16.61
N ASN A 206 -2.80 21.03 -17.15
CA ASN A 206 -3.42 22.29 -17.54
C ASN A 206 -4.42 22.86 -16.51
N GLY A 207 -4.60 22.19 -15.37
CA GLY A 207 -5.51 22.64 -14.30
C GLY A 207 -6.91 22.06 -14.41
N SER A 208 -7.22 21.46 -15.56
CA SER A 208 -8.51 20.85 -15.87
C SER A 208 -8.43 19.33 -15.95
N GLY A 209 -7.27 18.73 -15.66
CA GLY A 209 -7.05 17.28 -15.70
C GLY A 209 -6.56 16.76 -17.07
N SER A 210 -6.12 17.64 -17.96
CA SER A 210 -5.35 17.24 -19.14
C SER A 210 -3.86 17.38 -18.85
N TYR A 211 -3.08 16.40 -19.27
CA TYR A 211 -1.66 16.26 -18.95
C TYR A 211 -0.82 16.07 -20.22
N THR A 212 0.40 16.60 -20.19
CA THR A 212 1.39 16.44 -21.26
C THR A 212 2.71 15.99 -20.67
N ASP A 213 3.31 14.98 -21.29
CA ASP A 213 4.57 14.39 -20.84
C ASP A 213 5.70 15.42 -20.86
N SER A 214 6.46 15.45 -19.77
CA SER A 214 7.62 16.34 -19.59
C SER A 214 8.92 15.54 -19.42
N ILE A 215 8.86 14.42 -18.68
CA ILE A 215 9.96 13.45 -18.54
C ILE A 215 9.34 12.06 -18.53
N TYR A 216 9.80 11.13 -19.38
CA TYR A 216 9.35 9.74 -19.33
C TYR A 216 10.39 8.75 -19.84
N PHE A 217 10.22 7.48 -19.47
CA PHE A 217 10.94 6.37 -20.07
C PHE A 217 10.11 5.78 -21.22
N ASP A 218 10.69 5.69 -22.40
CA ASP A 218 10.12 4.95 -23.54
C ASP A 218 10.65 3.51 -23.53
N PRO A 219 9.83 2.50 -23.16
CA PRO A 219 10.28 1.12 -23.11
C PRO A 219 10.55 0.50 -24.50
N ILE A 220 10.03 1.09 -25.58
CA ILE A 220 10.24 0.59 -26.95
C ILE A 220 11.64 0.97 -27.41
N ASN A 221 12.00 2.24 -27.26
CA ASN A 221 13.32 2.76 -27.64
C ASN A 221 14.37 2.61 -26.53
N GLN A 222 13.94 2.29 -25.30
CA GLN A 222 14.78 2.15 -24.10
C GLN A 222 15.49 3.45 -23.70
N GLU A 223 14.82 4.59 -23.89
CA GLU A 223 15.39 5.93 -23.70
C GLU A 223 14.62 6.75 -22.66
N TYR A 224 15.32 7.69 -22.03
CA TYR A 224 14.67 8.74 -21.24
C TYR A 224 14.46 9.98 -22.11
N GLU A 225 13.20 10.39 -22.26
CA GLU A 225 12.82 11.56 -23.04
C GLU A 225 12.57 12.77 -22.14
N PHE A 226 13.24 13.88 -22.46
CA PHE A 226 13.03 15.19 -21.85
C PHE A 226 12.45 16.14 -22.90
N THR A 227 11.14 16.36 -22.89
CA THR A 227 10.42 17.08 -23.97
C THR A 227 10.48 18.61 -23.83
N ARG A 228 11.21 19.11 -22.82
CA ARG A 228 11.29 20.53 -22.43
C ARG A 228 12.74 20.91 -22.12
N VAL A 229 12.94 22.12 -21.61
CA VAL A 229 14.26 22.66 -21.29
C VAL A 229 14.91 21.87 -20.15
N VAL A 230 16.10 21.32 -20.41
CA VAL A 230 16.97 20.73 -19.39
C VAL A 230 17.95 21.79 -18.89
N ARG A 231 17.90 22.12 -17.60
CA ARG A 231 18.87 23.00 -16.92
C ARG A 231 19.80 22.13 -16.09
N ALA A 232 20.98 21.80 -16.62
CA ALA A 232 21.98 20.99 -15.93
C ALA A 232 23.28 21.78 -15.73
N GLY A 233 24.05 21.43 -14.70
CA GLY A 233 25.36 22.05 -14.44
C GLY A 233 26.49 21.44 -15.29
N LYS A 234 26.39 20.16 -15.64
CA LYS A 234 27.39 19.43 -16.43
C LYS A 234 26.75 18.20 -17.09
N PHE A 235 27.14 17.94 -18.33
CA PHE A 235 26.90 16.67 -19.03
C PHE A 235 28.25 15.97 -19.21
N ILE A 236 28.33 14.66 -18.99
CA ILE A 236 29.57 13.88 -19.08
C ILE A 236 29.31 12.62 -19.92
N GLY A 237 30.04 12.48 -21.03
CA GLY A 237 29.97 11.33 -21.92
C GLY A 237 28.82 11.39 -22.95
N GLY A 238 28.87 10.48 -23.92
CA GLY A 238 27.86 10.31 -24.95
C GLY A 238 28.03 11.21 -26.18
N GLU A 239 27.02 11.18 -27.03
CA GLU A 239 26.89 12.00 -28.23
C GLU A 239 25.90 13.16 -27.99
N VAL A 240 26.16 14.31 -28.60
CA VAL A 240 25.19 15.42 -28.69
C VAL A 240 24.82 15.59 -30.15
N GLN A 241 23.54 15.53 -30.49
CA GLN A 241 23.05 15.76 -31.85
C GLN A 241 21.95 16.83 -31.82
N ILE A 242 22.07 17.86 -32.67
CA ILE A 242 21.06 18.91 -32.84
C ILE A 242 20.75 19.10 -34.32
N GLY A 243 19.61 18.54 -34.76
CA GLY A 243 19.25 18.49 -36.18
C GLY A 243 20.36 17.81 -36.99
N ASP A 244 20.67 18.33 -38.18
CA ASP A 244 21.78 17.83 -39.01
C ASP A 244 23.04 18.73 -38.96
N ASN A 245 22.95 19.86 -38.24
CA ASN A 245 23.91 20.95 -38.34
C ASN A 245 24.94 21.00 -37.22
N PHE A 246 24.70 20.33 -36.09
CA PHE A 246 25.59 20.31 -34.95
C PHE A 246 25.63 18.92 -34.32
N SER A 247 26.84 18.36 -34.18
CA SER A 247 27.08 17.12 -33.46
C SER A 247 28.37 17.14 -32.66
N VAL A 248 28.42 16.37 -31.57
CA VAL A 248 29.63 16.05 -30.79
C VAL A 248 29.63 14.54 -30.57
N ASP A 249 30.64 13.84 -31.06
CA ASP A 249 30.73 12.38 -30.90
C ASP A 249 31.31 11.95 -29.54
N GLU A 250 31.36 10.64 -29.29
CA GLU A 250 31.88 10.04 -28.06
C GLU A 250 33.35 10.39 -27.76
N THR A 251 34.12 10.82 -28.76
CA THR A 251 35.52 11.25 -28.61
C THR A 251 35.65 12.73 -28.28
N GLY A 252 34.53 13.47 -28.30
CA GLY A 252 34.48 14.91 -28.10
C GLY A 252 34.77 15.72 -29.36
N HIS A 253 34.79 15.10 -30.55
CA HIS A 253 34.97 15.82 -31.81
C HIS A 253 33.65 16.52 -32.19
N MET A 254 33.70 17.85 -32.30
CA MET A 254 32.56 18.70 -32.67
C MET A 254 32.52 18.93 -34.19
N LYS A 255 31.34 18.73 -34.80
CA LYS A 255 31.04 19.13 -36.18
C LYS A 255 29.91 20.16 -36.17
N ALA A 256 30.14 21.32 -36.77
CA ALA A 256 29.13 22.37 -36.95
C ALA A 256 29.13 22.90 -38.39
N VAL A 257 27.96 22.98 -39.05
CA VAL A 257 27.80 23.44 -40.45
C VAL A 257 27.73 24.97 -40.56
N GLY A 258 27.47 25.65 -39.45
CA GLY A 258 27.57 27.11 -39.31
C GLY A 258 27.73 27.44 -37.84
N ALA A 259 28.80 28.15 -37.49
CA ALA A 259 29.11 28.51 -36.11
C ALA A 259 29.56 29.97 -36.04
N GLU A 260 28.95 30.72 -35.12
CA GLU A 260 29.41 32.04 -34.72
C GLU A 260 30.12 31.90 -33.38
N PHE A 261 31.38 32.33 -33.33
CA PHE A 261 32.20 32.31 -32.13
C PHE A 261 32.46 33.74 -31.67
N SER A 262 32.35 34.00 -30.37
CA SER A 262 32.77 35.25 -29.75
C SER A 262 33.82 34.97 -28.67
N GLY A 263 34.87 35.79 -28.60
CA GLY A 263 36.02 35.60 -27.71
C GLY A 263 37.26 34.99 -28.39
N GLU A 264 38.18 34.46 -27.58
CA GLU A 264 39.45 33.86 -28.05
C GLU A 264 39.27 32.37 -28.38
N ILE A 265 39.56 31.96 -29.62
CA ILE A 265 39.65 30.55 -30.00
C ILE A 265 41.10 30.08 -29.81
N ARG A 266 41.37 29.35 -28.72
CA ARG A 266 42.67 28.72 -28.46
C ARG A 266 42.71 27.34 -29.13
N ALA A 267 42.93 27.32 -30.44
CA ALA A 267 43.14 26.08 -31.20
C ALA A 267 44.57 25.99 -31.74
N SER A 268 45.06 24.78 -31.99
CA SER A 268 46.39 24.55 -32.55
C SER A 268 46.45 24.69 -34.08
N THR A 269 45.34 24.57 -34.82
CA THR A 269 45.34 24.72 -36.30
C THR A 269 43.92 24.90 -36.84
N ILE A 270 43.70 25.86 -37.76
CA ILE A 270 42.48 26.00 -38.58
C ILE A 270 42.83 25.55 -40.01
N ASN A 271 42.22 24.47 -40.49
CA ASN A 271 42.47 23.90 -41.83
C ASN A 271 41.20 24.00 -42.69
N GLY A 272 41.12 25.00 -43.59
CA GLY A 272 40.10 25.10 -44.64
C GLY A 272 39.49 26.50 -44.85
N GLY A 273 39.21 26.84 -46.13
CA GLY A 273 38.38 27.97 -46.57
C GLY A 273 39.06 29.34 -46.73
N ASP A 274 38.41 30.22 -47.51
CA ASP A 274 38.70 31.66 -47.56
C ASP A 274 38.25 32.34 -46.27
N ILE A 275 39.10 33.16 -45.66
CA ILE A 275 38.72 34.02 -44.53
C ILE A 275 38.16 35.34 -45.11
N HIS A 276 36.86 35.38 -45.35
CA HIS A 276 36.16 36.57 -45.85
C HIS A 276 35.79 37.51 -44.70
N GLY A 277 36.59 38.57 -44.54
CA GLY A 277 36.41 39.60 -43.52
C GLY A 277 37.56 39.58 -42.53
N SER A 278 38.61 40.36 -42.79
CA SER A 278 39.78 40.30 -41.92
C SER A 278 40.55 41.61 -41.91
N TYR A 279 40.25 42.43 -40.91
CA TYR A 279 41.29 43.22 -40.28
C TYR A 279 42.12 42.23 -39.44
N ILE A 280 43.26 41.79 -39.97
CA ILE A 280 44.22 40.94 -39.27
C ILE A 280 45.25 41.87 -38.63
N GLU A 281 45.14 42.12 -37.33
CA GLU A 281 46.12 42.93 -36.59
C GLU A 281 47.15 42.02 -35.89
N CYS A 282 48.43 42.38 -35.97
CA CYS A 282 49.55 41.70 -35.28
C CYS A 282 49.80 40.22 -35.61
N ALA A 283 49.32 39.69 -36.74
CA ALA A 283 49.63 38.32 -37.14
C ALA A 283 50.98 38.22 -37.88
N SER A 284 51.86 37.31 -37.45
CA SER A 284 53.01 36.88 -38.24
C SER A 284 52.58 35.79 -39.21
N ILE A 285 52.61 36.08 -40.51
CA ILE A 285 52.23 35.13 -41.57
C ILE A 285 53.49 34.59 -42.24
N MET A 286 53.87 33.34 -41.94
CA MET A 286 55.05 32.69 -42.53
C MET A 286 54.65 31.81 -43.72
N GLY A 287 55.23 32.05 -44.90
CA GLY A 287 55.04 31.17 -46.08
C GLY A 287 53.75 31.39 -46.89
N SER A 288 53.17 32.59 -46.88
CA SER A 288 51.93 32.89 -47.62
C SER A 288 52.17 33.65 -48.94
N PHE A 289 51.26 33.45 -49.91
CA PHE A 289 51.11 34.32 -51.08
C PHE A 289 49.99 35.33 -50.80
N ILE A 290 50.35 36.58 -50.57
CA ILE A 290 49.40 37.67 -50.30
C ILE A 290 49.07 38.37 -51.62
N ARG A 291 47.79 38.39 -52.02
CA ARG A 291 47.31 39.09 -53.23
C ARG A 291 46.29 40.15 -52.84
N THR A 292 46.68 41.42 -52.93
CA THR A 292 45.85 42.58 -52.54
C THR A 292 44.89 43.06 -53.63
N ALA A 293 45.08 42.62 -54.89
CA ALA A 293 44.20 42.92 -56.01
C ALA A 293 44.27 41.82 -57.10
N PRO A 294 43.23 41.67 -57.96
CA PRO A 294 43.25 40.73 -59.08
C PRO A 294 44.47 40.93 -60.00
N ASN A 295 44.92 42.18 -60.16
CA ASN A 295 46.07 42.59 -60.96
C ASN A 295 46.78 43.74 -60.21
N GLY A 296 48.11 43.70 -60.06
CA GLY A 296 48.89 44.76 -59.42
C GLY A 296 50.28 44.29 -58.95
N GLU A 297 51.21 45.24 -58.74
CA GLU A 297 52.57 44.92 -58.26
C GLU A 297 52.54 44.28 -56.87
N ARG A 298 53.34 43.22 -56.72
CA ARG A 298 53.56 42.52 -55.46
C ARG A 298 54.21 43.49 -54.47
N ILE A 299 53.56 43.73 -53.33
CA ILE A 299 54.23 44.37 -52.20
C ILE A 299 55.15 43.32 -51.58
N GLU A 300 56.46 43.42 -51.86
CA GLU A 300 57.48 42.77 -51.05
C GLU A 300 57.74 43.67 -49.83
N LEU A 301 57.45 43.14 -48.63
CA LEU A 301 57.90 43.67 -47.34
C LEU A 301 58.91 42.71 -46.75
#